data_AF-Q5YSH4-F1
#
_entry.id   AF-Q5YSH4-F1
#
_cell.length_a   1.000
_cell.length_b   1.000
_cell.length_c   1.000
_cell.angle_alpha   90.00
_cell.angle_beta   90.00
_cell.angle_gamma   90.00
#
_symmetry.space_group_name_H-M   'P 1'
#
loop_
_entity.id
_entity.type
_entity.pdbx_description
1 polymer ?
#
loop_
_entity_poly.entity_id
_entity_poly.type
_entity_poly.pdbx_seq_one_letter_code
_entity_poly.pdbx_strand_id
1 'polypeptide(L)'
;MSNIEKFIEARLDEDEEWARGVAAAQQNASDSLVLFVRQWLPAGFGKKYPDPHPLPGDPRRELRQNDVLRELFERARPERWCRGHPGPWMSHGDYGPGYCDRPAEGDSLYVIAAIWSDHPDYQPEWATNLCRFLAWNEPHEQTP
;
A
#
# COMPACT_ATOMS: atom_id res chain seq x y z
N MET A 1 6.69 15.70 -2.84
CA MET A 1 5.93 14.71 -2.05
C MET A 1 4.45 15.10 -1.96
N SER A 2 3.60 14.32 -2.62
CA SER A 2 2.14 14.42 -2.65
C SER A 2 1.50 14.04 -1.29
N ASN A 3 0.20 14.32 -1.13
CA ASN A 3 -0.54 13.99 0.09
C ASN A 3 -0.63 12.48 0.33
N ILE A 4 -0.84 11.69 -0.72
CA ILE A 4 -0.89 10.23 -0.63
C ILE A 4 0.48 9.64 -0.27
N GLU A 5 1.58 10.21 -0.78
CA GLU A 5 2.93 9.79 -0.39
C GLU A 5 3.21 10.04 1.09
N LYS A 6 2.84 11.23 1.60
CA LYS A 6 2.96 11.55 3.03
C LYS A 6 2.15 10.60 3.90
N PHE A 7 0.93 10.26 3.46
CA PHE A 7 0.06 9.34 4.17
C PHE A 7 0.69 7.94 4.25
N ILE A 8 1.12 7.38 3.12
CA ILE A 8 1.74 6.04 3.07
C ILE A 8 3.00 5.99 3.94
N GLU A 9 3.88 6.98 3.83
CA GLU A 9 5.10 7.07 4.64
C GLU A 9 4.77 7.09 6.14
N ALA A 10 3.82 7.94 6.55
CA ALA A 10 3.39 8.03 7.95
C ALA A 10 2.72 6.75 8.48
N ARG A 11 2.07 5.94 7.62
CA ARG A 11 1.48 4.65 8.05
C ARG A 11 2.56 3.56 8.17
N LEU A 12 3.49 3.52 7.23
CA LEU A 12 4.63 2.59 7.29
C LEU A 12 5.50 2.84 8.53
N ASP A 13 5.73 4.11 8.88
CA ASP A 13 6.46 4.49 10.09
C ASP A 13 5.71 4.05 11.35
N GLU A 14 4.39 4.27 11.44
CA GLU A 14 3.59 3.86 12.60
C GLU A 14 3.55 2.34 12.79
N ASP A 15 3.33 1.58 11.70
CA ASP A 15 3.29 0.12 11.74
C ASP A 15 4.67 -0.45 12.13
N GLU A 16 5.76 0.18 11.68
CA GLU A 16 7.11 -0.22 12.02
C GLU A 16 7.45 0.09 13.49
N GLU A 17 7.12 1.29 13.98
CA GLU A 17 7.29 1.65 15.39
C GLU A 17 6.50 0.70 16.31
N TRP A 18 5.25 0.39 15.94
CA TRP A 18 4.43 -0.57 16.66
C TRP A 18 5.07 -1.95 16.68
N ALA A 19 5.50 -2.46 15.51
CA ALA A 19 6.11 -3.79 15.41
C ALA A 19 7.42 -3.89 16.20
N ARG A 20 8.26 -2.84 16.17
CA ARG A 20 9.47 -2.76 16.99
C ARG A 20 9.16 -2.71 18.48
N GLY A 21 8.13 -1.95 18.88
CA GLY A 21 7.68 -1.88 20.27
C GLY A 21 7.23 -3.24 20.80
N VAL A 22 6.43 -3.97 20.02
CA VAL A 22 5.99 -5.33 20.38
C VAL A 22 7.17 -6.31 20.41
N ALA A 23 8.08 -6.26 19.43
CA ALA A 23 9.25 -7.14 19.43
C ALA A 23 10.17 -6.90 20.64
N ALA A 24 10.41 -5.64 21.01
CA ALA A 24 11.21 -5.29 22.19
C ALA A 24 10.53 -5.76 23.48
N ALA A 25 9.23 -5.55 23.60
CA ALA A 25 8.49 -5.98 24.77
C ALA A 25 8.36 -7.51 24.85
N GLN A 26 8.27 -8.24 23.73
CA GLN A 26 8.36 -9.71 23.69
C GLN A 26 9.73 -10.23 24.16
N GLN A 27 10.82 -9.57 23.77
CA GLN A 27 12.17 -9.93 24.25
C GLN A 27 12.29 -9.76 25.76
N ASN A 28 11.71 -8.69 26.32
CA ASN A 28 11.69 -8.44 27.76
C ASN A 28 10.69 -9.35 28.51
N ALA A 29 9.64 -9.81 27.82
CA ALA A 29 8.59 -10.67 28.35
C ALA A 29 8.98 -12.15 28.47
N SER A 30 10.17 -12.57 28.03
CA SER A 30 10.55 -13.99 28.21
C SER A 30 10.62 -14.43 29.68
N ASP A 31 10.56 -13.48 30.63
CA ASP A 31 10.46 -13.71 32.07
C ASP A 31 9.06 -13.41 32.68
N SER A 32 8.12 -12.82 31.93
CA SER A 32 6.74 -12.54 32.41
C SER A 32 5.73 -12.40 31.25
N LEU A 33 4.56 -13.04 31.36
CA LEU A 33 3.53 -13.03 30.30
C LEU A 33 3.02 -11.60 30.04
N VAL A 34 3.34 -11.02 28.88
CA VAL A 34 2.81 -9.72 28.44
C VAL A 34 1.63 -9.93 27.49
N LEU A 35 0.46 -9.42 27.86
CA LEU A 35 -0.73 -9.33 27.01
C LEU A 35 -0.77 -7.95 26.33
N PHE A 36 -0.66 -7.92 25.01
CA PHE A 36 -0.89 -6.70 24.22
C PHE A 36 -2.35 -6.66 23.77
N VAL A 37 -3.09 -5.66 24.24
CA VAL A 37 -4.46 -5.40 23.79
C VAL A 37 -4.44 -4.14 22.95
N ARG A 38 -4.62 -4.26 21.62
CA ARG A 38 -4.94 -3.12 20.77
C ARG A 38 -6.43 -2.81 20.94
N GLN A 39 -6.76 -1.53 21.15
CA GLN A 39 -8.16 -1.12 21.21
C GLN A 39 -8.78 -1.26 19.81
N TRP A 40 -9.75 -2.16 19.70
CA TRP A 40 -10.51 -2.39 18.47
C TRP A 40 -11.30 -1.12 18.12
N LEU A 41 -11.03 -0.50 16.98
CA LEU A 41 -11.87 0.57 16.45
C LEU A 41 -13.04 -0.07 15.68
N PRO A 42 -14.31 0.20 16.06
CA PRO A 42 -15.47 -0.51 15.52
C PRO A 42 -15.89 -0.10 14.09
N ALA A 43 -15.06 0.65 13.36
CA ALA A 43 -15.42 1.17 12.05
C ALA A 43 -15.08 0.16 10.94
N GLY A 44 -16.10 -0.54 10.42
CA GLY A 44 -16.09 -0.97 9.02
C GLY A 44 -16.15 -2.48 8.70
N PHE A 45 -16.02 -3.39 9.66
CA PHE A 45 -16.05 -4.83 9.33
C PHE A 45 -17.47 -5.41 9.32
N GLY A 46 -17.96 -5.71 8.12
CA GLY A 46 -19.22 -6.40 7.89
C GLY A 46 -19.17 -7.87 8.35
N LYS A 47 -20.32 -8.36 8.84
CA LYS A 47 -20.61 -9.72 9.38
C LYS A 47 -20.21 -10.95 8.53
N LYS A 48 -19.56 -10.79 7.37
CA LYS A 48 -19.36 -11.89 6.40
C LYS A 48 -17.98 -12.55 6.44
N TYR A 49 -17.00 -11.94 7.10
CA TYR A 49 -15.69 -12.55 7.31
C TYR A 49 -15.32 -12.41 8.78
N PRO A 50 -15.29 -13.50 9.58
CA PRO A 50 -14.49 -13.52 10.79
C PRO A 50 -13.03 -13.40 10.35
N ASP A 51 -12.59 -12.15 10.20
CA ASP A 51 -11.22 -11.65 10.16
C ASP A 51 -10.15 -12.56 9.50
N PRO A 52 -9.81 -12.36 8.21
CA PRO A 52 -8.58 -12.87 7.63
C PRO A 52 -7.45 -11.83 7.62
N HIS A 53 -7.61 -10.64 8.23
CA HIS A 53 -6.41 -9.88 8.55
C HIS A 53 -5.65 -10.74 9.56
N PRO A 54 -4.39 -11.11 9.28
CA PRO A 54 -3.62 -11.83 10.27
C PRO A 54 -3.59 -10.90 11.48
N LEU A 55 -4.24 -11.32 12.56
CA LEU A 55 -4.02 -10.80 13.90
C LEU A 55 -2.53 -10.45 13.96
N PRO A 56 -2.16 -9.23 14.39
CA PRO A 56 -0.78 -8.80 14.37
C PRO A 56 -0.05 -9.56 15.50
N GLY A 57 0.22 -10.83 15.21
CA GLY A 57 0.61 -11.85 16.18
C GLY A 57 2.10 -12.14 16.08
N ASP A 58 2.74 -11.73 14.99
CA ASP A 58 4.19 -11.81 14.82
C ASP A 58 4.73 -10.44 14.37
N PRO A 59 5.39 -9.67 15.26
CA PRO A 59 6.00 -8.41 14.86
C PRO A 59 7.04 -8.59 13.74
N ARG A 60 7.65 -9.78 13.59
CA ARG A 60 8.57 -10.05 12.48
C ARG A 60 7.85 -10.13 11.14
N ARG A 61 6.61 -10.60 11.12
CA ARG A 61 5.78 -10.64 9.91
C ARG A 61 5.46 -9.22 9.46
N GLU A 62 5.05 -8.37 10.39
CA GLU A 62 4.71 -6.97 10.11
C GLU A 62 5.93 -6.18 9.62
N LEU A 63 7.11 -6.37 10.22
CA LEU A 63 8.35 -5.77 9.71
C LEU A 63 8.66 -6.19 8.27
N ARG A 64 8.53 -7.47 7.93
CA ARG A 64 8.72 -7.94 6.53
C ARG A 64 7.71 -7.34 5.57
N GLN A 65 6.46 -7.20 6.01
CA GLN A 65 5.42 -6.58 5.20
C GLN A 65 5.73 -5.10 4.95
N ASN A 66 6.17 -4.36 5.98
CA ASN A 66 6.59 -2.97 5.85
C ASN A 66 7.81 -2.81 4.95
N ASP A 67 8.79 -3.71 5.02
CA ASP A 67 9.96 -3.68 4.13
C ASP A 67 9.53 -3.80 2.66
N VAL A 68 8.64 -4.75 2.35
CA VAL A 68 8.10 -4.94 0.98
C VAL A 68 7.28 -3.73 0.54
N LEU A 69 6.43 -3.19 1.41
CA LEU A 69 5.62 -2.02 1.07
C LEU A 69 6.47 -0.76 0.88
N ARG A 70 7.56 -0.58 1.63
CA ARG A 70 8.55 0.49 1.41
C ARG A 70 9.25 0.34 0.06
N GLU A 71 9.66 -0.87 -0.30
CA GLU A 71 10.26 -1.12 -1.63
C GLU A 71 9.28 -0.77 -2.76
N LEU A 72 8.03 -1.22 -2.66
CA LEU A 72 6.98 -0.91 -3.63
C LEU A 72 6.67 0.59 -3.68
N PHE A 73 6.63 1.26 -2.53
CA PHE A 73 6.43 2.69 -2.43
C PHE A 73 7.55 3.47 -3.12
N GLU A 74 8.82 3.14 -2.86
CA GLU A 74 9.96 3.79 -3.52
C GLU A 74 10.03 3.50 -5.02
N ARG A 75 9.55 2.32 -5.45
CA ARG A 75 9.43 1.99 -6.88
C ARG A 75 8.30 2.74 -7.58
N ALA A 76 7.20 3.00 -6.87
CA ALA A 76 6.03 3.71 -7.39
C ALA A 76 6.23 5.24 -7.44
N ARG A 77 7.28 5.78 -6.82
CA ARG A 77 7.56 7.22 -6.85
C ARG A 77 7.85 7.71 -8.29
N PRO A 78 7.11 8.73 -8.77
CA PRO A 78 7.18 9.17 -10.17
C PRO A 78 8.54 9.76 -10.56
N GLU A 79 9.31 10.29 -9.60
CA GLU A 79 10.62 10.91 -9.86
C GLU A 79 11.67 9.95 -10.43
N ARG A 80 11.51 8.64 -10.18
CA ARG A 80 12.47 7.61 -10.62
C ARG A 80 12.25 7.15 -12.06
N TRP A 81 11.04 7.31 -12.59
CA TRP A 81 10.66 6.81 -13.92
C TRP A 81 11.00 7.78 -15.04
N CYS A 82 10.84 9.09 -14.79
CA CYS A 82 11.15 10.10 -15.82
C CYS A 82 12.65 10.40 -15.97
N ARG A 83 13.50 9.93 -15.04
CA ARG A 83 14.97 10.12 -15.11
C ARG A 83 15.69 8.84 -15.54
N GLY A 84 15.58 8.52 -16.83
CA GLY A 84 16.71 7.87 -17.51
C GLY A 84 16.74 6.35 -17.62
N HIS A 85 15.60 5.66 -17.62
CA HIS A 85 15.57 4.27 -18.10
C HIS A 85 15.07 4.22 -19.55
N PRO A 86 15.97 4.17 -20.56
CA PRO A 86 15.64 3.58 -21.84
C PRO A 86 15.49 2.07 -21.61
N GLY A 87 14.32 1.63 -21.17
CA GLY A 87 14.03 0.20 -21.03
C GLY A 87 14.16 -0.48 -22.40
N PRO A 88 14.92 -1.58 -22.55
CA PRO A 88 15.13 -2.25 -23.84
C PRO A 88 13.89 -3.00 -24.38
N TRP A 89 12.72 -2.82 -23.78
CA TRP A 89 11.51 -3.59 -24.06
C TRP A 89 10.35 -2.75 -24.61
N MET A 90 10.51 -1.44 -24.80
CA MET A 90 9.44 -0.59 -25.33
C MET A 90 9.97 0.34 -26.41
N SER A 91 10.28 -0.23 -27.57
CA SER A 91 10.12 0.51 -28.83
C SER A 91 8.62 0.58 -29.14
N HIS A 92 7.89 1.42 -28.40
CA HIS A 92 6.53 1.83 -28.75
C HIS A 92 6.61 2.79 -29.94
N GLY A 93 7.00 2.27 -31.11
CA GLY A 93 7.02 3.02 -32.37
C GLY A 93 5.64 3.41 -32.88
N ASP A 94 4.56 2.85 -32.32
CA ASP A 94 3.20 2.99 -32.83
C ASP A 94 2.23 3.72 -31.88
N TYR A 95 2.66 4.09 -30.68
CA TYR A 95 1.85 4.96 -29.83
C TYR A 95 2.24 6.40 -30.14
N GLY A 96 1.33 7.11 -30.81
CA GLY A 96 1.53 8.49 -31.24
C GLY A 96 2.01 9.42 -30.12
N PRO A 97 2.60 10.57 -30.48
CA PRO A 97 3.06 11.57 -29.51
C PRO A 97 1.91 11.95 -28.56
N GLY A 98 2.03 11.54 -27.29
CA GLY A 98 1.01 11.74 -26.25
C GLY A 98 0.74 10.54 -25.34
N TYR A 99 1.25 9.34 -25.66
CA TYR A 99 1.02 8.14 -24.83
C TYR A 99 1.96 7.99 -23.61
N CYS A 100 2.98 8.84 -23.50
CA CYS A 100 3.91 8.84 -22.37
C CYS A 100 3.38 9.58 -21.12
N ASP A 101 2.22 10.26 -21.22
CA ASP A 101 1.85 11.28 -20.23
C ASP A 101 1.01 10.77 -19.06
N ARG A 102 0.72 9.46 -19.00
CA ARG A 102 0.14 8.84 -17.80
C ARG A 102 1.00 7.68 -17.33
N PRO A 103 1.86 7.88 -16.32
CA PRO A 103 2.56 6.77 -15.70
C PRO A 103 1.52 5.90 -15.00
N ALA A 104 1.25 4.71 -15.54
CA ALA A 104 0.40 3.68 -14.95
C ALA A 104 0.88 3.23 -13.55
N GLU A 105 2.02 3.74 -13.08
CA GLU A 105 2.65 3.38 -11.80
C GLU A 105 2.37 4.37 -10.68
N GLY A 106 1.82 5.56 -11.00
CA GLY A 106 1.16 6.41 -10.00
C GLY A 106 -0.06 5.72 -9.35
N ASP A 107 -0.57 4.67 -9.99
CA ASP A 107 -1.72 3.91 -9.52
C ASP A 107 -1.40 2.93 -8.39
N SER A 108 -0.12 2.51 -8.28
CA SER A 108 0.33 1.64 -7.20
C SER A 108 0.23 2.30 -5.83
N LEU A 109 0.37 3.63 -5.77
CA LEU A 109 0.20 4.40 -4.54
C LEU A 109 -1.25 4.29 -4.02
N TYR A 110 -2.26 4.29 -4.90
CA TYR A 110 -3.65 4.12 -4.47
C TYR A 110 -3.93 2.72 -3.96
N VAL A 111 -3.31 1.69 -4.55
CA VAL A 111 -3.40 0.30 -4.06
C VAL A 111 -2.78 0.18 -2.67
N ILE A 112 -1.58 0.75 -2.48
CA ILE A 112 -0.88 0.74 -1.19
C ILE A 112 -1.69 1.51 -0.14
N ALA A 113 -2.18 2.71 -0.47
CA ALA A 113 -2.99 3.51 0.46
C ALA A 113 -4.31 2.80 0.86
N ALA A 114 -4.91 2.02 -0.05
CA ALA A 114 -6.16 1.31 0.22
C ALA A 114 -6.03 0.22 1.31
N ILE A 115 -4.81 -0.24 1.61
CA ILE A 115 -4.53 -1.13 2.74
C ILE A 115 -4.98 -0.48 4.06
N TRP A 116 -4.84 0.84 4.19
CA TRP A 116 -5.25 1.63 5.36
C TRP A 116 -6.52 2.45 5.09
N SER A 117 -7.46 1.91 4.32
CA SER A 117 -8.70 2.61 3.95
C SER A 117 -9.67 2.85 5.10
N ASP A 118 -9.47 2.17 6.23
CA ASP A 118 -10.18 2.36 7.50
C ASP A 118 -9.58 3.46 8.38
N HIS A 119 -8.40 3.98 8.02
CA HIS A 119 -7.71 5.02 8.78
C HIS A 119 -8.45 6.37 8.67
N PRO A 120 -8.62 7.16 9.77
CA PRO A 120 -9.31 8.45 9.72
C PRO A 120 -8.67 9.47 8.77
N ASP A 121 -7.36 9.39 8.55
CA ASP A 121 -6.63 10.27 7.61
C ASP A 121 -6.69 9.79 6.15
N TYR A 122 -7.29 8.63 5.87
CA TYR A 122 -7.47 8.15 4.51
C TYR A 122 -8.46 9.03 3.75
N GLN A 123 -8.10 9.46 2.54
CA GLN A 123 -8.98 10.29 1.72
C GLN A 123 -9.77 9.41 0.73
N PRO A 124 -11.11 9.42 0.75
CA PRO A 124 -11.94 8.57 -0.12
C PRO A 124 -11.73 8.79 -1.63
N GLU A 125 -11.25 9.96 -2.02
CA GLU A 125 -10.88 10.27 -3.41
C GLU A 125 -9.78 9.34 -3.96
N TRP A 126 -8.91 8.80 -3.10
CA TRP A 126 -7.89 7.83 -3.48
C TRP A 126 -8.50 6.51 -3.95
N ALA A 127 -9.62 6.08 -3.37
CA ALA A 127 -10.37 4.91 -3.82
C ALA A 127 -11.02 5.12 -5.20
N THR A 128 -11.49 6.35 -5.47
CA THR A 128 -12.10 6.68 -6.77
C THR A 128 -11.08 6.61 -7.91
N ASN A 129 -9.84 7.03 -7.63
CA ASN A 129 -8.74 6.92 -8.60
C ASN A 129 -8.34 5.46 -8.82
N LEU A 130 -8.33 4.62 -7.77
CA LEU A 130 -8.15 3.18 -7.90
C LEU A 130 -9.21 2.51 -8.77
N CYS A 131 -10.49 2.85 -8.59
CA CYS A 131 -11.58 2.28 -9.41
C CYS A 131 -11.46 2.66 -10.88
N ARG A 132 -11.00 3.89 -11.20
CA ARG A 132 -10.74 4.29 -12.59
C ARG A 132 -9.63 3.46 -13.22
N PHE A 133 -8.58 3.14 -12.46
CA PHE A 133 -7.50 2.27 -12.91
C PHE A 133 -8.00 0.84 -13.18
N LEU A 134 -8.77 0.27 -12.25
CA LEU A 134 -9.30 -1.09 -12.42
C LEU A 134 -10.27 -1.18 -13.60
N ALA A 135 -11.15 -0.18 -13.77
CA ALA A 135 -12.07 -0.12 -14.91
C ALA A 135 -11.35 0.05 -16.26
N TRP A 136 -10.17 0.68 -16.29
CA TRP A 136 -9.36 0.79 -17.49
C TRP A 136 -8.69 -0.54 -17.89
N ASN A 137 -8.44 -1.42 -16.93
CA ASN A 137 -7.81 -2.72 -17.14
C ASN A 137 -8.80 -3.87 -17.40
N GLU A 138 -10.12 -3.58 -17.40
CA GLU A 138 -11.09 -4.58 -17.84
C GLU A 138 -10.88 -4.84 -19.34
N PRO A 139 -10.68 -6.10 -19.76
CA PRO A 139 -10.53 -6.42 -21.17
C PRO A 139 -11.80 -5.96 -21.88
N HIS A 140 -11.68 -5.01 -22.80
CA HIS A 140 -12.78 -4.66 -23.68
C HIS A 140 -13.22 -5.93 -24.39
N GLU A 141 -14.35 -6.51 -23.96
CA GLU A 141 -14.99 -7.60 -24.69
C GLU A 141 -15.21 -7.09 -26.11
N GLN A 142 -14.47 -7.67 -27.05
CA GLN A 142 -14.65 -7.39 -28.46
C GLN A 142 -16.04 -7.94 -28.81
N THR A 143 -17.03 -7.05 -28.84
CA THR A 143 -18.36 -7.37 -29.35
C THR A 143 -18.20 -7.94 -30.78
N PRO A 144 -18.78 -9.12 -31.05
CA PRO A 144 -18.63 -9.82 -32.33
C PRO A 144 -19.27 -9.07 -33.51
#